data_AF-A0A9D7RFR0-F1
#
_entry.id   AF-A0A9D7RFR0-F1
#
_cell.length_a   1.000
_cell.length_b   1.000
_cell.length_c   1.000
_cell.angle_alpha   90.00
_cell.angle_beta   90.00
_cell.angle_gamma   90.00
#
_symmetry.space_group_name_H-M   'P 1'
#
loop_
_entity.id
_entity.type
_entity.pdbx_description
1 polymer ?
#
loop_
_entity_poly.entity_id
_entity_poly.type
_entity_poly.pdbx_seq_one_letter_code
_entity_poly.pdbx_strand_id
1 'polypeptide(L)'
;MVKTNSKKTPVKKAPVTKKGSSKSGPKNVDWYSARKDYLGDSTLSLDDIAKKYGVSKTAVGNRAKAEDWTNLRQDLYERAFTKFTEKLLDEKSSANNRHLTHWQNLQALANNSIVDLAERNYERNKAGHLILVDGKPIPKPLNTFVLEKLAKTLKIAIDGERVVLGLPTSVSAITDPTGGSVWSGFSDMVKAAEKVLSENGQESSGGDT
;
A
#
# COMPACT_ATOMS: atom_id res chain seq x y z
N MET A 1 -23.41 60.63 56.08
CA MET A 1 -23.32 61.97 55.44
C MET A 1 -23.62 61.82 53.96
N VAL A 2 -24.71 62.42 53.50
CA VAL A 2 -25.12 62.53 52.09
C VAL A 2 -24.40 63.73 51.47
N LYS A 3 -23.84 63.58 50.26
CA LYS A 3 -23.58 64.70 49.35
C LYS A 3 -23.97 64.32 47.92
N THR A 4 -24.85 65.13 47.37
CA THR A 4 -25.44 65.13 46.03
C THR A 4 -24.55 65.86 45.01
N ASN A 5 -24.73 65.51 43.73
CA ASN A 5 -24.55 66.28 42.47
C ASN A 5 -23.89 65.44 41.38
N SER A 6 -24.19 65.53 40.08
CA SER A 6 -25.21 66.21 39.29
C SER A 6 -25.10 65.60 37.88
N LYS A 7 -26.23 65.21 37.25
CA LYS A 7 -26.25 64.66 35.88
C LYS A 7 -25.89 65.76 34.87
N LYS A 8 -24.79 65.56 34.13
CA LYS A 8 -24.53 66.28 32.86
C LYS A 8 -24.87 65.39 31.67
N THR A 9 -25.89 65.79 30.94
CA THR A 9 -26.32 65.21 29.66
C THR A 9 -25.33 65.58 28.55
N PRO A 10 -24.77 64.62 27.79
CA PRO A 10 -23.99 64.96 26.60
C PRO A 10 -24.91 65.16 25.38
N VAL A 11 -24.68 66.29 24.72
CA VAL A 11 -25.37 66.84 23.55
C VAL A 11 -25.31 65.86 22.36
N LYS A 12 -26.46 65.54 21.76
CA LYS A 12 -26.56 64.79 20.49
C LYS A 12 -25.93 65.61 19.36
N LYS A 13 -24.80 65.16 18.81
CA LYS A 13 -24.29 65.64 17.52
C LYS A 13 -25.23 65.20 16.40
N ALA A 14 -25.64 66.13 15.55
CA ALA A 14 -26.45 65.85 14.36
C ALA A 14 -25.73 64.86 13.42
N PRO A 15 -26.45 63.96 12.74
CA PRO A 15 -25.84 63.00 11.84
C PRO A 15 -25.36 63.70 10.57
N VAL A 16 -24.07 63.58 10.28
CA VAL A 16 -23.49 63.97 8.99
C VAL A 16 -24.10 63.07 7.91
N THR A 17 -24.91 63.64 7.04
CA THR A 17 -25.45 62.97 5.84
C THR A 17 -24.30 62.66 4.89
N LYS A 18 -23.82 61.41 4.93
CA LYS A 18 -22.90 60.88 3.90
C LYS A 18 -23.65 60.87 2.57
N LYS A 19 -23.24 61.73 1.63
CA LYS A 19 -23.63 61.64 0.21
C LYS A 19 -23.29 60.23 -0.30
N GLY A 20 -24.32 59.44 -0.62
CA GLY A 20 -24.16 58.13 -1.24
C GLY A 20 -23.62 58.31 -2.66
N SER A 21 -22.39 57.86 -2.92
CA SER A 21 -21.94 57.66 -4.29
C SER A 21 -22.53 56.36 -4.81
N SER A 22 -23.63 56.44 -5.57
CA SER A 22 -24.20 55.31 -6.29
C SER A 22 -23.34 54.96 -7.51
N LYS A 23 -22.09 54.51 -7.28
CA LYS A 23 -21.40 53.74 -8.31
C LYS A 23 -22.03 52.35 -8.35
N SER A 24 -23.08 52.22 -9.17
CA SER A 24 -23.59 50.91 -9.58
C SER A 24 -22.41 50.09 -10.08
N GLY A 25 -22.18 48.94 -9.47
CA GLY A 25 -21.14 48.01 -9.91
C GLY A 25 -21.37 47.53 -11.35
N PRO A 26 -20.36 46.85 -11.95
CA PRO A 26 -20.49 46.29 -13.29
C PRO A 26 -21.72 45.38 -13.38
N LYS A 27 -22.55 45.59 -14.41
CA LYS A 27 -23.85 44.90 -14.57
C LYS A 27 -23.74 43.52 -15.22
N ASN A 28 -22.57 43.15 -15.73
CA ASN A 28 -22.37 41.94 -16.54
C ASN A 28 -21.18 41.12 -16.01
N VAL A 29 -21.31 40.64 -14.77
CA VAL A 29 -20.26 39.86 -14.09
C VAL A 29 -20.49 38.39 -14.38
N ASP A 30 -19.44 37.69 -14.83
CA ASP A 30 -19.47 36.23 -15.00
C ASP A 30 -19.35 35.53 -13.63
N TRP A 31 -20.50 35.35 -12.99
CA TRP A 31 -20.60 34.70 -11.68
C TRP A 31 -20.28 33.21 -11.73
N TYR A 32 -20.45 32.56 -12.88
CA TYR A 32 -20.14 31.13 -13.03
C TYR A 32 -18.63 30.89 -12.96
N SER A 33 -17.85 31.66 -13.73
CA SER A 33 -16.40 31.57 -13.69
C SER A 33 -15.84 32.01 -12.33
N ALA A 34 -16.42 33.04 -11.71
CA ALA A 34 -16.03 33.48 -10.36
C ALA A 34 -16.22 32.38 -9.31
N ARG A 35 -17.35 31.66 -9.38
CA ARG A 35 -17.61 30.49 -8.53
C ARG A 35 -16.62 29.37 -8.82
N LYS A 36 -16.40 29.03 -10.10
CA LYS A 36 -15.49 27.95 -10.50
C LYS A 36 -14.07 28.20 -9.98
N ASP A 37 -13.55 29.42 -10.12
CA ASP A 37 -12.23 29.80 -9.62
C ASP A 37 -12.14 29.67 -8.10
N TYR A 38 -13.16 30.16 -7.38
CA TYR A 38 -13.22 30.02 -5.94
C TYR A 38 -13.27 28.54 -5.53
N LEU A 39 -14.09 27.70 -6.17
CA LEU A 39 -14.19 26.29 -5.81
C LEU A 39 -12.94 25.49 -6.21
N GLY A 40 -12.20 25.92 -7.24
CA GLY A 40 -11.03 25.21 -7.77
C GLY A 40 -9.74 25.45 -6.98
N ASP A 41 -9.61 26.59 -6.29
CA ASP A 41 -8.40 26.95 -5.54
C ASP A 41 -8.75 27.40 -4.11
N SER A 42 -8.29 26.64 -3.11
CA SER A 42 -8.53 26.91 -1.68
C SER A 42 -7.83 28.17 -1.20
N THR A 43 -6.76 28.59 -1.88
CA THR A 43 -5.95 29.74 -1.48
C THR A 43 -6.61 31.06 -1.86
N LEU A 44 -7.53 31.05 -2.84
CA LEU A 44 -8.26 32.23 -3.25
C LEU A 44 -9.32 32.60 -2.22
N SER A 45 -9.25 33.84 -1.74
CA SER A 45 -10.29 34.43 -0.92
C SER A 45 -11.37 35.10 -1.78
N LEU A 46 -12.52 35.41 -1.18
CA LEU A 46 -13.56 36.22 -1.85
C LEU A 46 -13.05 37.62 -2.25
N ASP A 47 -12.01 38.11 -1.58
CA ASP A 47 -11.36 39.39 -1.92
C ASP A 47 -10.56 39.28 -3.23
N ASP A 48 -9.89 38.14 -3.44
CA ASP A 48 -9.11 37.89 -4.64
C ASP A 48 -10.02 37.65 -5.85
N ILE A 49 -11.14 36.96 -5.64
CA ILE A 49 -12.22 36.86 -6.63
C ILE A 49 -12.79 38.24 -6.97
N ALA A 50 -13.01 39.09 -5.95
CA ALA A 50 -13.50 40.44 -6.17
C ALA A 50 -12.54 41.28 -7.05
N LYS A 51 -11.23 41.20 -6.79
CA LYS A 51 -10.20 41.86 -7.61
C LYS A 51 -10.17 41.31 -9.02
N LYS A 52 -10.18 39.98 -9.18
CA LYS A 52 -10.09 39.30 -10.49
C LYS A 52 -11.25 39.64 -11.42
N TYR A 53 -12.46 39.77 -10.86
CA TYR A 53 -13.68 40.03 -11.64
C TYR A 53 -14.14 41.49 -11.59
N GLY A 54 -13.35 42.40 -11.01
CA GLY A 54 -13.65 43.84 -10.97
C GLY A 54 -14.92 44.22 -10.21
N VAL A 55 -15.31 43.41 -9.22
CA VAL A 55 -16.52 43.59 -8.40
C VAL A 55 -16.19 43.97 -6.96
N SER A 56 -17.16 44.55 -6.25
CA SER A 56 -16.97 44.81 -4.81
C SER A 56 -16.99 43.50 -4.02
N LYS A 57 -16.15 43.42 -2.98
CA LYS A 57 -16.12 42.28 -2.04
C LYS A 57 -17.51 41.98 -1.46
N THR A 58 -18.31 43.01 -1.20
CA THR A 58 -19.68 42.86 -0.71
C THR A 58 -20.60 42.16 -1.72
N ALA A 59 -20.48 42.49 -3.01
CA ALA A 59 -21.27 41.83 -4.05
C ALA A 59 -20.91 40.35 -4.17
N VAL A 60 -19.61 40.02 -4.18
CA VAL A 60 -19.12 38.63 -4.17
C VAL A 60 -19.57 37.91 -2.91
N GLY A 61 -19.46 38.54 -1.73
CA GLY A 61 -19.88 37.94 -0.47
C GLY A 61 -21.38 37.67 -0.38
N ASN A 62 -22.23 38.56 -0.89
CA ASN A 62 -23.67 38.34 -0.96
C ASN A 62 -24.00 37.17 -1.89
N ARG A 63 -23.30 37.08 -3.03
CA ARG A 63 -23.48 35.98 -3.98
C ARG A 63 -23.01 34.65 -3.41
N ALA A 64 -21.81 34.63 -2.83
CA ALA A 64 -21.22 33.46 -2.20
C ALA A 64 -22.07 32.93 -1.05
N LYS A 65 -22.77 33.79 -0.30
CA LYS A 65 -23.75 33.38 0.72
C LYS A 65 -25.04 32.83 0.10
N ALA A 66 -25.58 33.51 -0.91
CA ALA A 66 -26.82 33.08 -1.57
C ALA A 66 -26.67 31.72 -2.27
N GLU A 67 -25.48 31.43 -2.77
CA GLU A 67 -25.14 30.16 -3.44
C GLU A 67 -24.31 29.21 -2.56
N ASP A 68 -24.06 29.58 -1.31
CA ASP A 68 -23.34 28.79 -0.31
C ASP A 68 -21.96 28.23 -0.76
N TRP A 69 -21.14 29.10 -1.35
CA TRP A 69 -19.86 28.70 -1.96
C TRP A 69 -18.88 28.08 -0.96
N THR A 70 -18.93 28.48 0.31
CA THR A 70 -18.04 27.94 1.35
C THR A 70 -18.36 26.48 1.64
N ASN A 71 -19.62 26.13 1.84
CA ASN A 71 -20.02 24.75 2.08
C ASN A 71 -19.79 23.89 0.84
N LEU A 72 -20.11 24.40 -0.36
CA LEU A 72 -19.77 23.72 -1.62
C LEU A 72 -18.28 23.41 -1.75
N ARG A 73 -17.42 24.36 -1.36
CA ARG A 73 -15.96 24.17 -1.39
C ARG A 73 -15.56 23.06 -0.41
N GLN A 74 -16.11 23.08 0.81
CA GLN A 74 -15.85 22.06 1.82
C GLN A 74 -16.29 20.67 1.35
N ASP A 75 -17.51 20.54 0.82
CA ASP A 75 -18.06 19.29 0.29
C ASP A 75 -17.19 18.72 -0.84
N LEU A 76 -16.69 19.59 -1.73
CA LEU A 76 -15.79 19.17 -2.81
C LEU A 76 -14.46 18.67 -2.28
N TYR A 77 -13.90 19.31 -1.25
CA TYR A 77 -12.68 18.84 -0.60
C TYR A 77 -12.88 17.51 0.11
N GLU A 78 -13.97 17.36 0.85
CA GLU A 78 -14.29 16.11 1.54
C GLU A 78 -14.47 14.98 0.53
N ARG A 79 -15.23 15.20 -0.55
CA ARG A 79 -15.38 14.20 -1.62
C ARG A 79 -14.07 13.88 -2.32
N ALA A 80 -13.23 14.87 -2.61
CA ALA A 80 -11.93 14.65 -3.24
C ALA A 80 -10.99 13.86 -2.32
N PHE A 81 -10.98 14.18 -1.03
CA PHE A 81 -10.21 13.47 -0.02
C PHE A 81 -10.70 12.04 0.17
N THR A 82 -12.01 11.82 0.23
CA THR A 82 -12.61 10.47 0.29
C THR A 82 -12.22 9.65 -0.93
N LYS A 83 -12.41 10.18 -2.15
CA LYS A 83 -12.00 9.48 -3.39
C LYS A 83 -10.50 9.19 -3.45
N PHE A 84 -9.68 10.13 -2.98
CA PHE A 84 -8.24 9.93 -2.91
C PHE A 84 -7.87 8.80 -1.95
N THR A 85 -8.53 8.76 -0.78
CA THR A 85 -8.34 7.71 0.23
C THR A 85 -8.81 6.35 -0.27
N GLU A 86 -9.98 6.29 -0.91
CA GLU A 86 -10.49 5.08 -1.58
C GLU A 86 -9.51 4.57 -2.63
N LYS A 87 -9.01 5.45 -3.51
CA LYS A 87 -8.04 5.08 -4.54
C LYS A 87 -6.73 4.56 -3.94
N LEU A 88 -6.22 5.19 -2.87
CA LEU A 88 -5.04 4.70 -2.18
C LEU A 88 -5.28 3.31 -1.56
N LEU A 89 -6.46 3.07 -1.00
CA LEU A 89 -6.83 1.77 -0.46
C LEU A 89 -6.87 0.70 -1.56
N ASP A 90 -7.47 1.02 -2.71
CA ASP A 90 -7.53 0.16 -3.88
C ASP A 90 -6.13 -0.13 -4.45
N GLU A 91 -5.27 0.89 -4.58
CA GLU A 91 -3.89 0.72 -5.03
C GLU A 91 -3.08 -0.16 -4.07
N LYS A 92 -3.24 0.03 -2.76
CA LYS A 92 -2.60 -0.81 -1.74
C LYS A 92 -3.11 -2.26 -1.80
N SER A 93 -4.42 -2.45 -1.92
CA SER A 93 -5.04 -3.77 -2.08
C SER A 93 -4.54 -4.47 -3.34
N SER A 94 -4.50 -3.76 -4.46
CA SER A 94 -3.97 -4.25 -5.74
C SER A 94 -2.49 -4.62 -5.66
N ALA A 95 -1.67 -3.81 -5.00
CA ALA A 95 -0.25 -4.09 -4.78
C ALA A 95 -0.05 -5.34 -3.92
N ASN A 96 -0.82 -5.48 -2.83
CA ASN A 96 -0.80 -6.68 -2.00
C ASN A 96 -1.20 -7.92 -2.80
N ASN A 97 -2.24 -7.85 -3.64
CA ASN A 97 -2.64 -8.97 -4.47
C ASN A 97 -1.55 -9.38 -5.48
N ARG A 98 -0.87 -8.42 -6.12
CA ARG A 98 0.28 -8.70 -6.99
C ARG A 98 1.43 -9.36 -6.24
N HIS A 99 1.78 -8.85 -5.06
CA HIS A 99 2.82 -9.44 -4.22
C HIS A 99 2.48 -10.88 -3.82
N LEU A 100 1.22 -11.14 -3.43
CA LEU A 100 0.73 -12.49 -3.14
C LEU A 100 0.94 -13.42 -4.33
N THR A 101 0.51 -13.02 -5.52
CA THR A 101 0.70 -13.81 -6.75
C THR A 101 2.19 -14.06 -7.03
N HIS A 102 3.06 -13.07 -6.86
CA HIS A 102 4.50 -13.24 -7.06
C HIS A 102 5.11 -14.26 -6.10
N TRP A 103 4.72 -14.22 -4.83
CA TRP A 103 5.19 -15.20 -3.84
C TRP A 103 4.69 -16.61 -4.16
N GLN A 104 3.42 -16.77 -4.52
CA GLN A 104 2.86 -18.06 -4.92
C GLN A 104 3.54 -18.62 -6.18
N ASN A 105 3.82 -17.78 -7.17
CA ASN A 105 4.58 -18.17 -8.36
C ASN A 105 6.00 -18.63 -7.99
N LEU A 106 6.67 -17.93 -7.06
CA LEU A 106 8.01 -18.31 -6.62
C LEU A 106 8.00 -19.66 -5.88
N GLN A 107 6.97 -19.93 -5.06
CA GLN A 107 6.79 -21.24 -4.42
C GLN A 107 6.58 -22.33 -5.47
N ALA A 108 5.73 -22.10 -6.48
CA ALA A 108 5.50 -23.06 -7.56
C ALA A 108 6.78 -23.36 -8.36
N LEU A 109 7.56 -22.34 -8.70
CA LEU A 109 8.83 -22.51 -9.41
C LEU A 109 9.86 -23.27 -8.57
N ALA A 110 9.98 -22.95 -7.27
CA ALA A 110 10.87 -23.65 -6.37
C ALA A 110 10.46 -25.13 -6.24
N ASN A 111 9.17 -25.42 -6.05
CA ASN A 111 8.65 -26.79 -5.97
C ASN A 111 8.89 -27.57 -7.26
N ASN A 112 8.60 -26.98 -8.42
CA ASN A 112 8.86 -27.61 -9.72
C ASN A 112 10.35 -27.90 -9.92
N SER A 113 11.23 -26.99 -9.48
CA SER A 113 12.68 -27.19 -9.57
C SER A 113 13.18 -28.28 -8.62
N ILE A 114 12.58 -28.42 -7.43
CA ILE A 114 12.90 -29.50 -6.48
C ILE A 114 12.47 -30.85 -7.05
N VAL A 115 11.28 -30.94 -7.63
CA VAL A 115 10.79 -32.16 -8.29
C VAL A 115 11.70 -32.53 -9.47
N ASP A 116 12.03 -31.56 -10.34
CA ASP A 116 12.93 -31.79 -11.46
C ASP A 116 14.34 -32.25 -11.00
N LEU A 117 14.85 -31.69 -9.90
CA LEU A 117 16.11 -32.11 -9.28
C LEU A 117 16.03 -33.56 -8.76
N ALA A 118 14.90 -33.94 -8.17
CA ALA A 118 14.67 -35.29 -7.62
C ALA A 118 14.42 -36.35 -8.71
N GLU A 119 13.84 -35.96 -9.84
CA GLU A 119 13.56 -36.86 -10.97
C GLU A 119 14.76 -37.01 -11.92
N ARG A 120 15.60 -35.97 -12.06
CA ARG A 120 16.80 -36.00 -12.91
C ARG A 120 17.98 -36.68 -12.22
N ASN A 121 17.81 -37.97 -11.96
CA ASN A 121 18.84 -38.82 -11.35
C ASN A 121 19.93 -39.27 -12.32
N TYR A 122 19.95 -38.78 -13.56
CA TYR A 122 20.89 -39.23 -14.60
C TYR A 122 21.44 -38.09 -15.44
N GLU A 123 22.70 -38.20 -15.86
CA GLU A 123 23.35 -37.22 -16.73
C GLU A 123 22.74 -37.19 -18.13
N ARG A 124 22.64 -35.98 -18.69
CA ARG A 124 22.08 -35.73 -20.03
C ARG A 124 23.06 -34.90 -20.87
N ASN A 125 23.08 -35.14 -22.17
CA ASN A 125 23.87 -34.34 -23.11
C ASN A 125 23.21 -32.96 -23.36
N LYS A 126 23.88 -32.09 -24.12
CA LYS A 126 23.37 -30.73 -24.44
C LYS A 126 22.03 -30.72 -25.18
N ALA A 127 21.65 -31.82 -25.82
CA ALA A 127 20.37 -32.00 -26.50
C ALA A 127 19.27 -32.60 -25.58
N GLY A 128 19.59 -32.89 -24.32
CA GLY A 128 18.66 -33.42 -23.32
C GLY A 128 18.51 -34.94 -23.30
N HIS A 129 19.29 -35.70 -24.08
CA HIS A 129 19.24 -37.16 -24.11
C HIS A 129 20.13 -37.75 -23.00
N LEU A 130 19.72 -38.87 -22.42
CA LEU A 130 20.50 -39.58 -21.39
C LEU A 130 21.89 -39.97 -21.92
N ILE A 131 22.91 -39.76 -21.10
CA ILE A 131 24.25 -40.25 -21.37
C ILE A 131 24.34 -41.68 -20.83
N LEU A 132 24.66 -42.62 -21.72
CA LEU A 132 24.83 -44.04 -21.40
C LEU A 132 26.31 -44.40 -21.41
N VAL A 133 26.77 -45.14 -20.40
CA VAL A 133 28.07 -45.81 -20.35
C VAL A 133 27.79 -47.29 -20.16
N ASP A 134 28.33 -48.14 -21.03
CA ASP A 134 28.08 -49.59 -21.05
C ASP A 134 26.59 -49.96 -21.07
N GLY A 135 25.79 -49.18 -21.79
CA GLY A 135 24.34 -49.38 -21.92
C GLY A 135 23.51 -48.96 -20.70
N LYS A 136 24.14 -48.43 -19.65
CA LYS A 136 23.47 -47.95 -18.43
C LYS A 136 23.57 -46.42 -18.31
N PRO A 137 22.51 -45.72 -17.85
CA PRO A 137 22.57 -44.29 -17.65
C PRO A 137 23.47 -43.93 -16.46
N ILE A 138 24.27 -42.86 -16.61
CA ILE A 138 25.18 -42.41 -15.55
C ILE A 138 24.34 -41.71 -14.48
N PRO A 139 24.35 -42.17 -13.22
CA PRO A 139 23.63 -41.52 -12.14
C PRO A 139 24.25 -40.15 -11.84
N LYS A 140 23.40 -39.15 -11.65
CA LYS A 140 23.79 -37.80 -11.26
C LYS A 140 23.52 -37.60 -9.78
N PRO A 141 24.54 -37.36 -8.94
CA PRO A 141 24.31 -37.11 -7.53
C PRO A 141 23.53 -35.81 -7.35
N LEU A 142 22.61 -35.82 -6.38
CA LEU A 142 21.83 -34.64 -6.03
C LEU A 142 22.75 -33.51 -5.57
N ASN A 143 22.62 -32.32 -6.17
CA ASN A 143 23.40 -31.17 -5.74
C ASN A 143 22.75 -30.54 -4.50
N THR A 144 23.28 -30.86 -3.32
CA THR A 144 22.77 -30.40 -2.01
C THR A 144 22.80 -28.88 -1.86
N PHE A 145 23.80 -28.19 -2.44
CA PHE A 145 23.86 -26.73 -2.43
C PHE A 145 22.72 -26.09 -3.23
N VAL A 146 22.33 -26.69 -4.36
CA VAL A 146 21.20 -26.22 -5.16
C VAL A 146 19.90 -26.46 -4.41
N LEU A 147 19.74 -27.64 -3.79
CA LEU A 147 18.58 -27.96 -2.95
C LEU A 147 18.43 -26.98 -1.77
N GLU A 148 19.53 -26.69 -1.06
CA GLU A 148 19.53 -25.73 0.04
C GLU A 148 19.09 -24.33 -0.42
N LYS A 149 19.58 -23.86 -1.57
CA LYS A 149 19.18 -22.57 -2.15
C LYS A 149 17.70 -22.56 -2.54
N LEU A 150 17.22 -23.60 -3.20
CA LEU A 150 15.81 -23.72 -3.60
C LEU A 150 14.90 -23.69 -2.38
N ALA A 151 15.29 -24.37 -1.31
CA ALA A 151 14.45 -24.49 -0.16
C ALA A 151 14.53 -23.26 0.78
N LYS A 152 15.67 -22.54 0.82
CA LYS A 152 15.72 -21.16 1.33
C LYS A 152 14.81 -20.22 0.54
N THR A 153 14.80 -20.35 -0.79
CA THR A 153 13.93 -19.55 -1.67
C THR A 153 12.45 -19.84 -1.38
N LEU A 154 12.09 -21.11 -1.21
CA LEU A 154 10.74 -21.53 -0.84
C LEU A 154 10.33 -20.95 0.52
N LYS A 155 11.22 -21.00 1.52
CA LYS A 155 10.97 -20.38 2.83
C LYS A 155 10.70 -18.88 2.70
N ILE A 156 11.56 -18.14 2.00
CA ILE A 156 11.41 -16.69 1.79
C ILE A 156 10.07 -16.40 1.11
N ALA A 157 9.67 -17.22 0.13
CA ALA A 157 8.42 -17.05 -0.58
C ALA A 157 7.19 -17.27 0.31
N ILE A 158 7.21 -18.30 1.17
CA ILE A 158 6.16 -18.56 2.16
C ILE A 158 6.08 -17.42 3.18
N ASP A 159 7.22 -16.94 3.68
CA ASP A 159 7.28 -15.83 4.63
C ASP A 159 6.75 -14.53 3.98
N GLY A 160 7.08 -14.29 2.71
CA GLY A 160 6.55 -13.17 1.93
C GLY A 160 5.02 -13.21 1.76
N GLU A 161 4.47 -14.38 1.43
CA GLU A 161 3.02 -14.59 1.39
C GLU A 161 2.37 -14.32 2.75
N ARG A 162 2.94 -14.86 3.84
CA ARG A 162 2.44 -14.63 5.21
C ARG A 162 2.43 -13.16 5.58
N VAL A 163 3.48 -12.41 5.25
CA VAL A 163 3.53 -10.96 5.51
C VAL A 163 2.42 -10.21 4.77
N VAL A 164 2.16 -10.54 3.50
CA VAL A 164 1.10 -9.90 2.71
C VAL A 164 -0.29 -10.20 3.29
N LEU A 165 -0.49 -11.42 3.80
CA LEU A 165 -1.73 -11.86 4.43
C LEU A 165 -1.88 -11.41 5.90
N GLY A 166 -0.88 -10.75 6.48
CA GLY A 166 -0.88 -10.35 7.89
C GLY A 166 -0.74 -11.53 8.86
N LEU A 167 -0.19 -12.66 8.40
CA LEU A 167 0.05 -13.85 9.18
C LEU A 167 1.47 -13.83 9.78
N PRO A 168 1.67 -14.43 10.97
CA PRO A 168 3.01 -14.57 11.55
C PRO A 168 3.90 -15.47 10.69
N THR A 169 5.15 -15.05 10.50
CA THR A 169 6.20 -15.76 9.75
C THR A 169 6.95 -16.81 10.58
N SER A 170 6.89 -16.71 11.91
CA SER A 170 7.39 -17.75 12.81
C SER A 170 6.30 -18.79 13.07
N VAL A 171 6.50 -20.01 12.59
CA VAL A 171 5.83 -21.18 13.16
C VAL A 171 6.61 -21.52 14.43
N SER A 172 6.06 -21.23 15.61
CA SER A 172 6.57 -21.83 16.84
C SER A 172 6.55 -23.33 16.60
N ALA A 173 7.73 -23.96 16.51
CA ALA A 173 7.84 -25.38 16.20
C ALA A 173 6.93 -26.16 17.14
N ILE A 174 6.34 -27.25 16.64
CA ILE A 174 5.74 -28.30 17.49
C ILE A 174 6.75 -28.55 18.61
N THR A 175 6.38 -28.13 19.82
CA THR A 175 7.17 -28.33 21.03
C THR A 175 7.01 -29.78 21.45
N ASP A 176 8.12 -30.49 21.67
CA ASP A 176 8.10 -31.72 22.45
C ASP A 176 7.47 -31.42 23.84
N PRO A 177 6.81 -32.36 24.54
CA PRO A 177 6.32 -32.20 25.92
C PRO A 177 7.27 -31.50 26.92
N THR A 178 8.57 -31.40 26.62
CA THR A 178 9.58 -30.65 27.42
C THR A 178 9.78 -29.19 26.99
N GLY A 179 9.05 -28.68 25.99
CA GLY A 179 9.11 -27.28 25.55
C GLY A 179 10.27 -26.95 24.60
N GLY A 180 11.03 -27.95 24.14
CA GLY A 180 12.09 -27.77 23.16
C GLY A 180 11.56 -27.66 21.72
N SER A 181 12.12 -26.73 20.93
CA SER A 181 11.88 -26.66 19.48
C SER A 181 12.47 -27.90 18.82
N VAL A 182 11.63 -28.75 18.21
CA VAL A 182 12.08 -29.99 17.53
C VAL A 182 12.92 -29.69 16.28
N TRP A 183 12.81 -28.48 15.73
CA TRP A 183 13.59 -28.04 14.57
C TRP A 183 14.17 -26.64 14.87
N SER A 184 15.48 -26.54 15.13
CA SER A 184 16.10 -25.23 15.43
C SER A 184 16.25 -24.35 14.19
N GLY A 185 16.03 -24.93 13.00
CA GLY A 185 15.93 -24.19 11.75
C GLY A 185 15.81 -25.10 10.53
N PHE A 186 15.62 -24.47 9.37
CA PHE A 186 15.52 -25.15 8.07
C PHE A 186 16.78 -26.00 7.75
N SER A 187 17.95 -25.60 8.25
CA SER A 187 19.20 -26.36 8.11
C SER A 187 19.16 -27.72 8.82
N ASP A 188 18.48 -27.83 9.96
CA ASP A 188 18.37 -29.11 10.67
C ASP A 188 17.43 -30.06 9.93
N MET A 189 16.38 -29.52 9.30
CA MET A 189 15.48 -30.30 8.45
C MET A 189 16.19 -30.83 7.20
N VAL A 190 17.03 -30.01 6.55
CA VAL A 190 17.85 -30.45 5.40
C VAL A 190 18.87 -31.51 5.83
N LYS A 191 19.57 -31.32 6.95
CA LYS A 191 20.50 -32.33 7.47
C LYS A 191 19.80 -33.64 7.85
N ALA A 192 18.60 -33.55 8.42
CA ALA A 192 17.79 -34.73 8.70
C ALA A 192 17.32 -35.43 7.41
N ALA A 193 16.93 -34.67 6.39
CA ALA A 193 16.60 -35.22 5.07
C ALA A 193 17.81 -35.86 4.38
N GLU A 194 19.00 -35.25 4.46
CA GLU A 194 20.26 -35.82 3.99
C GLU A 194 20.59 -37.12 4.73
N LYS A 195 20.40 -37.15 6.05
CA LYS A 195 20.60 -38.35 6.87
C LYS A 195 19.67 -39.49 6.44
N VAL A 196 18.37 -39.22 6.29
CA VAL A 196 17.38 -40.23 5.84
C VAL A 196 17.66 -40.69 4.40
N LEU A 197 18.07 -39.79 3.50
CA LEU A 197 18.48 -40.16 2.14
C LEU A 197 19.76 -41.00 2.13
N SER A 198 20.71 -40.74 3.04
CA SER A 198 21.93 -41.54 3.17
C SER A 198 21.69 -42.90 3.81
N GLU A 199 20.77 -42.99 4.78
CA GLU A 199 20.39 -44.25 5.45
C GLU A 199 19.52 -45.13 4.52
N ASN A 200 18.61 -44.54 3.74
CA ASN A 200 17.82 -45.27 2.73
C ASN A 200 18.59 -45.53 1.42
N GLY A 201 19.77 -44.94 1.24
CA GLY A 201 20.66 -45.18 0.10
C GLY A 201 21.60 -46.38 0.25
N GLN A 202 21.53 -47.09 1.38
CA GLN A 202 22.43 -48.19 1.72
C GLN A 202 21.75 -49.55 1.95
N GLU A 203 20.58 -49.78 1.35
CA GLU A 203 20.01 -51.13 1.19
C GLU A 203 19.66 -51.42 -0.28
N SER A 204 20.67 -51.38 -1.15
CA SER A 204 20.58 -52.08 -2.44
C SER A 204 21.97 -52.38 -3.03
N SER A 205 22.61 -53.42 -2.49
CA SER A 205 23.70 -54.20 -3.09
C SER A 205 24.05 -55.27 -2.03
N GLY A 206 23.71 -56.55 -2.12
CA GLY A 206 23.75 -57.45 -3.26
C GLY A 206 24.79 -58.53 -2.98
N GLY A 207 24.33 -59.76 -2.67
CA GLY A 207 25.01 -61.02 -3.03
C GLY A 207 25.92 -61.74 -2.02
N ASP A 208 25.56 -63.03 -1.83
CA ASP A 208 26.43 -64.22 -1.70
C ASP A 208 26.77 -64.79 -0.31
N THR A 209 25.96 -65.76 0.15
CA THR A 209 26.23 -67.22 0.04
C THR A 209 24.94 -68.02 0.11
#